data_AF-A0A4Q9KCN4-F1
#
_entry.id   AF-A0A4Q9KCN4-F1
#
_cell.length_a   1.000
_cell.length_b   1.000
_cell.length_c   1.000
_cell.angle_alpha   90.00
_cell.angle_beta   90.00
_cell.angle_gamma   90.00
#
_symmetry.space_group_name_H-M   'P 1'
#
loop_
_entity.id
_entity.type
_entity.pdbx_description
1 polymer ?
#
loop_
_entity_poly.entity_id
_entity_poly.type
_entity_poly.pdbx_seq_one_letter_code
_entity_poly.pdbx_strand_id
1 'polypeptide(L)' 'MYPKTYETLAQAAERTGITTKTLRRWVASGRLPAFRYGPRLIRVEPGEVDRLMCVVRPAQSRA' A
#
# COMPACT_ATOMS: atom_id res chain seq x y z
N MET A 1 -0.48 -10.46 -19.85
CA MET A 1 -0.77 -10.38 -18.41
C MET A 1 0.57 -10.18 -17.71
N TYR A 2 0.83 -9.01 -17.13
CA TYR A 2 2.07 -8.83 -16.38
C TYR A 2 2.07 -9.78 -15.17
N PRO A 3 3.23 -10.38 -14.82
CA PRO A 3 3.30 -11.22 -13.64
C PRO A 3 2.88 -10.40 -12.42
N LYS A 4 1.94 -10.92 -11.64
CA LYS A 4 1.59 -10.31 -10.35
C LYS A 4 2.74 -10.48 -9.40
N THR A 5 3.41 -9.38 -9.08
CA THR A 5 4.43 -9.32 -8.04
C THR A 5 3.77 -9.10 -6.68
N TYR A 6 4.26 -9.80 -5.66
CA TYR A 6 3.75 -9.68 -4.29
C TYR A 6 4.90 -9.38 -3.35
N GLU A 7 4.71 -8.42 -2.45
CA GLU A 7 5.71 -8.03 -1.45
C GLU A 7 5.16 -8.15 -0.03
N THR A 8 6.05 -8.35 0.93
CA THR A 8 5.72 -8.26 2.35
C THR A 8 5.38 -6.82 2.73
N LEU A 9 4.68 -6.64 3.86
CA LEU A 9 4.45 -5.29 4.39
C LEU A 9 5.76 -4.56 4.74
N ALA A 10 6.82 -5.31 5.09
CA ALA A 10 8.14 -4.73 5.38
C ALA A 10 8.80 -4.20 4.10
N GLN A 11 8.77 -4.96 3.01
CA GLN A 11 9.28 -4.54 1.71
C GLN A 11 8.49 -3.33 1.16
N ALA A 12 7.16 -3.35 1.26
CA ALA A 12 6.33 -2.20 0.90
C ALA A 12 6.70 -0.95 1.72
N ALA A 13 6.96 -1.12 3.02
CA ALA A 13 7.34 -0.03 3.90
C ALA A 13 8.70 0.57 3.54
N GLU A 14 9.69 -0.27 3.26
CA GLU A 14 11.01 0.14 2.81
C GLU A 14 10.94 0.91 1.48
N ARG A 15 10.16 0.40 0.52
CA ARG A 15 10.01 0.99 -0.81
C ARG A 15 9.29 2.34 -0.81
N THR A 16 8.27 2.50 0.04
CA THR A 16 7.38 3.68 0.02
C THR A 16 7.63 4.68 1.14
N GLY A 17 8.44 4.32 2.15
CA GLY A 17 8.59 5.10 3.38
C GLY A 17 7.38 5.04 4.32
N ILE A 18 6.32 4.29 3.97
CA ILE A 18 5.12 4.14 4.79
C ILE A 18 5.39 3.12 5.88
N THR A 19 5.07 3.43 7.14
CA THR A 19 5.27 2.46 8.22
C THR A 19 4.43 1.20 8.02
N THR A 20 4.98 0.04 8.39
CA THR A 20 4.25 -1.26 8.38
C THR A 20 2.95 -1.18 9.18
N LYS A 21 2.91 -0.39 10.27
CA LYS A 21 1.71 -0.11 11.06
C LYS A 21 0.61 0.54 10.23
N THR A 22 0.95 1.55 9.41
CA THR A 22 -0.02 2.21 8.52
C THR A 22 -0.54 1.26 7.46
N LEU A 23 0.34 0.48 6.82
CA LEU A 23 -0.07 -0.52 5.84
C LEU A 23 -1.03 -1.56 6.46
N ARG A 24 -0.71 -2.10 7.65
CA ARG A 24 -1.60 -3.03 8.38
C ARG A 24 -2.97 -2.41 8.66
N ARG A 25 -3.00 -1.14 9.07
CA ARG A 25 -4.25 -0.41 9.31
C ARG A 25 -5.08 -0.29 8.03
N TRP A 26 -4.48 0.01 6.89
CA TRP A 26 -5.20 0.07 5.61
C TRP A 26 -5.71 -1.30 5.16
N VAL A 27 -4.96 -2.37 5.42
CA VAL A 27 -5.44 -3.75 5.18
C VAL A 27 -6.62 -4.06 6.08
N ALA A 28 -6.53 -3.76 7.37
CA ALA A 28 -7.61 -4.01 8.33
C ALA A 28 -8.87 -3.19 8.03
N SER A 29 -8.72 -1.98 7.48
CA SER A 29 -9.84 -1.13 7.07
C SER A 29 -10.36 -1.44 5.66
N GLY A 30 -9.81 -2.44 4.96
CA GLY A 30 -10.19 -2.79 3.59
C GLY A 30 -9.74 -1.78 2.52
N ARG A 31 -8.91 -0.79 2.86
CA ARG A 31 -8.40 0.22 1.92
C ARG A 31 -7.25 -0.29 1.04
N LEU A 32 -6.48 -1.26 1.55
CA LEU A 32 -5.40 -1.92 0.82
C LEU A 32 -5.72 -3.41 0.68
N PRO A 33 -5.97 -3.94 -0.53
CA PRO A 33 -6.09 -5.37 -0.76
C PRO A 33 -4.83 -6.09 -0.32
N ALA A 34 -5.00 -7.16 0.45
CA ALA A 34 -3.90 -8.01 0.88
C ALA A 34 -4.26 -9.49 0.75
N PHE A 35 -3.25 -10.28 0.42
CA PHE A 35 -3.36 -11.70 0.15
C PHE A 35 -2.65 -12.48 1.25
N ARG A 36 -3.19 -13.65 1.62
CA ARG A 36 -2.59 -14.51 2.63
C ARG A 36 -1.97 -15.76 2.02
N TYR A 37 -0.76 -16.08 2.45
CA TYR A 37 -0.16 -17.41 2.27
C TYR A 37 -0.22 -18.15 3.61
N GLY A 38 -1.30 -18.92 3.81
CA GLY A 38 -1.56 -19.60 5.07
C GLY A 38 -1.96 -18.65 6.22
N PRO A 39 -1.85 -19.10 7.48
CA PRO A 39 -2.49 -18.41 8.61
C PRO A 39 -1.83 -17.08 9.00
N ARG A 40 -0.54 -16.87 8.68
CA ARG A 40 0.25 -15.73 9.21
C ARG A 40 0.92 -14.85 8.16
N LEU A 41 1.13 -15.32 6.94
CA LEU A 41 1.88 -14.56 5.94
C LEU A 41 0.93 -13.66 5.14
N ILE A 42 1.13 -12.36 5.24
CA ILE A 42 0.39 -11.35 4.46
C ILE A 42 1.30 -10.82 3.36
N ARG A 43 0.74 -10.60 2.17
CA ARG A 43 1.37 -9.96 1.02
C ARG A 43 0.46 -8.91 0.42
N VAL A 44 1.06 -7.92 -0.21
CA VAL A 44 0.36 -6.86 -0.95
C VAL A 44 0.90 -6.80 -2.37
N GLU A 45 0.06 -6.39 -3.31
CA GLU A 45 0.48 -6.11 -4.68
C GLU A 45 1.07 -4.68 -4.71
N PRO A 46 2.32 -4.47 -5.18
CA PRO A 46 2.96 -3.15 -5.14
C PRO A 46 2.12 -2.04 -5.79
N GLY A 47 1.47 -2.34 -6.92
CA GLY A 47 0.60 -1.39 -7.62
C GLY A 47 -0.62 -0.95 -6.81
N GLU A 48 -1.18 -1.81 -5.95
CA GLU A 48 -2.28 -1.44 -5.05
C GLU A 48 -1.79 -0.50 -3.93
N VAL A 49 -0.55 -0.68 -3.46
CA VAL A 49 0.07 0.25 -2.50
C VAL A 49 0.26 1.62 -3.16
N ASP A 50 0.75 1.65 -4.40
CA ASP A 50 1.05 2.89 -5.12
C ASP A 50 -0.21 3.69 -5.46
N ARG A 51 -1.34 3.01 -5.74
CA ARG A 51 -2.64 3.65 -5.97
C ARG A 51 -3.18 4.43 -4.76
N LEU A 52 -2.63 4.19 -3.56
CA LEU A 52 -3.00 4.97 -2.37
C LEU A 52 -2.29 6.33 -2.32
N MET A 53 -1.26 6.54 -3.14
CA MET A 53 -0.65 7.85 -3.32
C MET A 53 -1.62 8.76 -4.09
N CYS A 54 -1.78 9.97 -3.58
CA CYS A 54 -2.57 11.00 -4.26
C CYS A 54 -1.71 12.24 -4.45
N VAL A 55 -1.91 12.93 -5.58
CA VAL A 55 -1.23 14.20 -5.85
C VAL A 55 -1.77 15.24 -4.87
N VAL A 56 -0.88 15.86 -4.11
CA VAL A 56 -1.22 17.04 -3.31
C VAL A 56 -1.41 18.19 -4.29
N ARG A 57 -2.68 18.59 -4.53
CA ARG A 57 -2.97 19.79 -5.31
C ARG A 57 -2.65 21.01 -4.42
N PRO A 58 -1.76 21.92 -4.83
CA PRO A 58 -1.56 23.15 -4.09
C PRO A 58 -2.90 23.88 -4.03
N ALA A 59 -3.25 24.41 -2.85
CA ALA A 59 -4.42 25.25 -2.70
C ALA A 59 -4.32 26.38 -3.72
N GLN A 60 -5.30 26.51 -4.61
CA GLN A 60 -5.37 27.65 -5.51
C GLN A 60 -5.49 28.89 -4.62
N SER A 61 -4.41 29.67 -4.53
CA SER A 61 -4.44 30.99 -3.94
C SER A 61 -5.42 31.81 -4.77
N ARG A 62 -6.62 32.04 -4.26
CA ARG A 62 -7.52 33.07 -4.79
C ARG A 62 -6.85 34.41 -4.48
N ALA A 63 -6.40 35.09 -5.53
CA ALA A 63 -6.07 36.51 -5.49
C ALA A 63 -7.34 37.34 -5.26
#